data_AF-A0A0D5ZD21-F1
#
_entry.id   AF-A0A0D5ZD21-F1
#
_cell.length_a   1.000
_cell.length_b   1.000
_cell.length_c   1.000
_cell.angle_alpha   90.00
_cell.angle_beta   90.00
_cell.angle_gamma   90.00
#
_symmetry.space_group_name_H-M   'P 1'
#
loop_
_entity.id
_entity.type
_entity.pdbx_description
1 polymer ?
#
loop_
_entity_poly.entity_id
_entity_poly.type
_entity_poly.pdbx_seq_one_letter_code
_entity_poly.pdbx_strand_id
1 'polypeptide(L)'
;MESTLFIRIVETEYRSMISEANGQWRSNPGQVESYVMNIPEETVSRFKEWFKYALGATDIWIGDRPVRPEDVIAYAASRRSQLPPFKPLYPDIIKILKLYTEEELMEIFGPSLGEYLTRESEAM
;
A
#
# COMPACT_ATOMS: atom_id res chain seq x y z
N MET A 1 -4.46 -16.38 -8.22
CA MET A 1 -3.91 -15.18 -8.89
C MET A 1 -2.40 -15.13 -8.72
N GLU A 2 -1.63 -14.56 -9.66
CA GLU A 2 -0.18 -14.34 -9.48
C GLU A 2 0.12 -13.17 -8.52
N SER A 3 1.21 -13.27 -7.77
CA SER A 3 1.61 -12.26 -6.77
C SER A 3 1.89 -10.88 -7.36
N THR A 4 2.48 -10.81 -8.55
CA THR A 4 2.76 -9.55 -9.25
C THR A 4 1.49 -8.85 -9.72
N LEU A 5 0.48 -9.61 -10.14
CA LEU A 5 -0.82 -9.07 -10.52
C LEU A 5 -1.54 -8.48 -9.30
N PHE A 6 -1.48 -9.16 -8.15
CA PHE A 6 -2.04 -8.63 -6.91
C PHE A 6 -1.44 -7.29 -6.52
N ILE A 7 -0.10 -7.18 -6.52
CA ILE A 7 0.60 -5.93 -6.20
C ILE A 7 0.14 -4.80 -7.14
N ARG A 8 0.02 -5.07 -8.45
CA ARG A 8 -0.45 -4.07 -9.42
C ARG A 8 -1.88 -3.61 -9.17
N ILE A 9 -2.77 -4.51 -8.76
CA ILE A 9 -4.16 -4.18 -8.41
C ILE A 9 -4.16 -3.24 -7.21
N VAL A 10 -3.40 -3.56 -6.17
CA VAL A 10 -3.24 -2.74 -4.97
C VAL A 10 -2.69 -1.34 -5.31
N GLU A 11 -1.62 -1.26 -6.10
CA GLU A 11 -1.05 0.03 -6.53
C GLU A 11 -2.04 0.83 -7.39
N THR A 12 -2.81 0.16 -8.24
CA THR A 12 -3.82 0.81 -9.09
C THR A 12 -4.92 1.42 -8.24
N GLU A 13 -5.45 0.67 -7.27
CA GLU A 13 -6.52 1.17 -6.41
C GLU A 13 -6.05 2.36 -5.54
N TYR A 14 -4.83 2.29 -5.01
CA TYR A 14 -4.24 3.42 -4.30
C TYR A 14 -4.12 4.66 -5.20
N ARG A 15 -3.66 4.51 -6.43
CA ARG A 15 -3.59 5.63 -7.39
C ARG A 15 -4.97 6.14 -7.77
N SER A 16 -5.98 5.28 -7.87
CA SER A 16 -7.38 5.68 -8.09
C SER A 16 -7.90 6.52 -6.94
N MET A 17 -7.67 6.10 -5.69
CA MET A 17 -8.02 6.89 -4.49
C MET A 17 -7.37 8.28 -4.53
N ILE A 18 -6.07 8.36 -4.82
CA ILE A 18 -5.35 9.63 -4.96
C ILE A 18 -5.93 10.47 -6.10
N SER A 19 -6.27 9.84 -7.23
CA SER A 19 -6.85 10.53 -8.38
C SER A 19 -8.27 11.04 -8.12
N GLU A 20 -9.10 10.31 -7.37
CA GLU A 20 -10.44 10.73 -6.97
C GLU A 20 -10.35 11.97 -6.07
N ALA A 21 -9.52 11.88 -5.03
CA ALA A 21 -9.25 13.01 -4.15
C ALA A 21 -8.78 14.22 -4.98
N ASN A 22 -7.75 14.06 -5.82
CA ASN A 22 -7.23 15.13 -6.67
C ASN A 22 -8.24 15.66 -7.71
N GLY A 23 -9.12 14.81 -8.23
CA GLY A 23 -10.17 15.18 -9.18
C GLY A 23 -11.19 16.13 -8.55
N GLN A 24 -11.53 15.90 -7.28
CA GLN A 24 -12.33 16.84 -6.50
C GLN A 24 -11.60 18.18 -6.31
N TRP A 25 -10.28 18.15 -6.10
CA TRP A 25 -9.43 19.35 -5.90
C TRP A 25 -9.13 20.17 -7.17
N ARG A 26 -9.07 19.56 -8.37
CA ARG A 26 -8.85 20.30 -9.64
C ARG A 26 -9.92 21.35 -9.95
N SER A 27 -11.02 21.32 -9.22
CA SER A 27 -12.03 22.39 -9.16
C SER A 27 -11.53 23.67 -8.48
N ASN A 28 -10.33 23.68 -7.88
CA ASN A 28 -9.78 24.78 -7.07
C ASN A 28 -8.27 25.03 -7.40
N PRO A 29 -7.94 25.96 -8.32
CA PRO A 29 -6.64 26.01 -9.02
C PRO A 29 -5.45 26.63 -8.26
N GLY A 30 -5.49 26.78 -6.94
CA GLY A 30 -4.55 27.62 -6.18
C GLY A 30 -3.40 26.94 -5.43
N GLN A 31 -3.32 25.60 -5.35
CA GLN A 31 -2.45 24.93 -4.36
C GLN A 31 -1.70 23.73 -4.93
N VAL A 32 -0.69 23.96 -5.79
CA VAL A 32 -0.09 22.87 -6.59
C VAL A 32 0.91 21.95 -5.87
N GLU A 33 1.52 22.39 -4.78
CA GLU A 33 2.62 21.65 -4.14
C GLU A 33 2.23 20.81 -2.91
N SER A 34 1.02 20.95 -2.37
CA SER A 34 0.57 20.24 -1.14
C SER A 34 -0.43 19.10 -1.38
N TYR A 35 -0.70 18.72 -2.64
CA TYR A 35 -1.84 17.86 -3.01
C TYR A 35 -1.86 16.45 -2.40
N VAL A 36 -0.70 15.88 -2.05
CA VAL A 36 -0.65 14.54 -1.44
C VAL A 36 -1.04 14.56 0.05
N MET A 37 -1.06 15.73 0.70
CA MET A 37 -1.22 15.83 2.15
C MET A 37 -2.67 15.97 2.65
N ASN A 38 -3.65 16.22 1.78
CA ASN A 38 -5.05 16.47 2.19
C ASN A 38 -6.05 15.54 1.48
N ILE A 39 -5.81 14.23 1.54
CA ILE A 39 -6.81 13.24 1.14
C ILE A 39 -7.90 13.23 2.22
N PRO A 40 -9.20 13.35 1.87
CA PRO A 40 -10.28 13.27 2.84
C PRO A 40 -10.18 11.97 3.65
N GLU A 41 -10.34 12.05 4.98
CA GLU A 41 -10.24 10.90 5.89
C GLU A 41 -11.18 9.76 5.47
N GLU A 42 -12.41 10.09 5.05
CA GLU A 42 -13.37 9.11 4.52
C GLU A 42 -12.84 8.35 3.29
N THR A 43 -12.08 9.02 2.42
CA THR A 43 -11.49 8.38 1.24
C THR A 43 -10.35 7.44 1.63
N VAL A 44 -9.53 7.82 2.62
CA VAL A 44 -8.51 6.93 3.20
C VAL A 44 -9.18 5.73 3.88
N SER A 45 -10.22 5.93 4.68
CA SER A 45 -10.94 4.87 5.37
C SER A 45 -11.58 3.86 4.41
N ARG A 46 -12.24 4.32 3.34
CA ARG A 46 -12.78 3.44 2.29
C ARG A 46 -11.69 2.59 1.63
N PHE A 47 -10.54 3.20 1.32
CA PHE A 47 -9.41 2.47 0.78
C PHE A 47 -8.86 1.44 1.79
N LYS A 48 -8.76 1.81 3.08
CA LYS A 48 -8.30 0.89 4.13
C LYS A 48 -9.21 -0.34 4.26
N GLU A 49 -10.52 -0.14 4.23
CA GLU A 49 -11.51 -1.22 4.26
C GLU A 49 -11.40 -2.12 3.02
N TRP A 50 -11.32 -1.51 1.83
CA TRP A 50 -11.09 -2.24 0.58
C TRP A 50 -9.82 -3.08 0.65
N PHE A 51 -8.72 -2.50 1.15
CA PHE A 51 -7.43 -3.20 1.24
C PHE A 51 -7.50 -4.38 2.21
N LYS A 52 -8.10 -4.20 3.40
CA LYS A 52 -8.34 -5.31 4.35
C LYS A 52 -9.18 -6.42 3.71
N TYR A 53 -10.22 -6.07 2.97
CA TYR A 53 -11.04 -7.04 2.25
C TYR A 53 -10.24 -7.77 1.15
N ALA A 54 -9.45 -7.04 0.37
CA ALA A 54 -8.62 -7.60 -0.69
C ALA A 54 -7.60 -8.60 -0.12
N LEU A 55 -7.01 -8.35 1.05
CA LEU A 55 -6.13 -9.30 1.72
C LEU A 55 -6.85 -10.58 2.13
N GLY A 56 -8.08 -10.49 2.64
CA GLY A 56 -8.84 -11.66 3.10
C GLY A 56 -9.53 -12.45 2.00
N ALA A 57 -9.90 -11.81 0.88
CA ALA A 57 -10.71 -12.41 -0.18
C ALA A 57 -9.88 -12.95 -1.36
N THR A 58 -8.57 -12.72 -1.37
CA THR A 58 -7.73 -13.01 -2.54
C THR A 58 -6.90 -14.26 -2.37
N ASP A 59 -7.14 -15.25 -3.23
CA ASP A 59 -6.27 -16.43 -3.34
C ASP A 59 -5.09 -16.17 -4.27
N ILE A 60 -3.88 -16.11 -3.69
CA ILE A 60 -2.62 -15.95 -4.43
C ILE A 60 -1.88 -17.28 -4.50
N TRP A 61 -1.35 -17.56 -5.69
CA TRP A 61 -0.61 -18.78 -6.00
C TRP A 61 0.74 -18.40 -6.61
N ILE A 62 1.82 -19.02 -6.12
CA ILE A 62 3.17 -18.94 -6.70
C ILE A 62 3.55 -20.35 -7.13
N GLY A 63 3.42 -20.62 -8.44
CA GLY A 63 3.40 -21.99 -8.94
C GLY A 63 2.23 -22.75 -8.31
N ASP A 64 2.50 -23.91 -7.73
CA ASP A 64 1.49 -24.76 -7.09
C ASP A 64 1.33 -24.49 -5.58
N ARG A 65 1.93 -23.43 -5.06
CA ARG A 65 1.88 -23.09 -3.63
C ARG A 65 0.94 -21.92 -3.37
N PRO A 66 -0.07 -22.08 -2.47
CA PRO A 66 -0.84 -20.95 -2.00
C PRO A 66 0.05 -20.06 -1.13
N VAL A 67 -0.09 -18.75 -1.29
CA VAL A 67 0.65 -17.74 -0.53
C VAL A 67 -0.35 -16.72 0.02
N ARG A 68 -0.14 -16.29 1.25
CA ARG A 68 -0.99 -15.27 1.86
C ARG A 68 -0.76 -13.92 1.19
N PRO A 69 -1.82 -13.16 0.87
CA PRO A 69 -1.69 -11.79 0.37
C PRO A 69 -0.81 -10.89 1.24
N GLU A 70 -0.87 -11.06 2.56
CA GLU A 70 -0.06 -10.35 3.54
C GLU A 70 1.44 -10.58 3.32
N ASP A 71 1.85 -11.82 3.05
CA ASP A 71 3.25 -12.18 2.77
C ASP A 71 3.71 -11.55 1.45
N VAL A 72 2.82 -11.44 0.46
CA VAL A 72 3.11 -10.78 -0.82
C VAL A 72 3.35 -9.28 -0.64
N ILE A 73 2.55 -8.62 0.19
CA ILE A 73 2.73 -7.19 0.51
C ILE A 73 4.01 -6.98 1.31
N ALA A 74 4.27 -7.79 2.34
CA ALA A 74 5.50 -7.71 3.12
C ALA A 74 6.74 -7.94 2.25
N TYR A 75 6.68 -8.93 1.36
CA TYR A 75 7.72 -9.15 0.36
C TYR A 75 7.90 -7.91 -0.53
N ALA A 76 6.82 -7.35 -1.11
CA ALA A 76 6.92 -6.16 -1.96
C ALA A 76 7.54 -4.97 -1.22
N ALA A 77 7.15 -4.72 0.03
CA ALA A 77 7.70 -3.66 0.86
C ALA A 77 9.22 -3.83 1.10
N SER A 78 9.71 -5.05 1.23
CA SER A 78 11.14 -5.35 1.44
C SER A 78 12.03 -5.14 0.20
N ARG A 79 11.45 -5.12 -1.01
CA ARG A 79 12.24 -5.21 -2.24
C ARG A 79 12.86 -3.87 -2.59
N ARG A 80 14.17 -3.90 -2.85
CA ARG A 80 14.98 -2.74 -3.24
C ARG A 80 15.68 -3.00 -4.57
N SER A 81 15.99 -1.92 -5.29
CA SER A 81 16.93 -1.92 -6.41
C SER A 81 18.25 -2.53 -5.96
N GLN A 82 18.90 -3.32 -6.82
CA GLN A 82 20.24 -3.85 -6.56
C GLN A 82 21.34 -2.83 -6.86
N LEU A 83 21.00 -1.74 -7.56
CA LEU A 83 21.92 -0.66 -7.91
C LEU A 83 21.67 0.56 -7.03
N PRO A 84 22.73 1.22 -6.52
CA PRO A 84 22.60 2.49 -5.81
C PRO A 84 21.95 3.57 -6.68
N PRO A 85 21.10 4.45 -6.11
CA PRO A 85 20.57 4.39 -4.76
C PRO A 85 19.56 3.23 -4.60
N PHE A 86 19.68 2.44 -3.52
CA PHE A 86 18.88 1.24 -3.21
C PHE A 86 17.40 1.58 -2.91
N LYS A 87 16.70 2.16 -3.90
CA LYS A 87 15.30 2.60 -3.81
C LYS A 87 14.35 1.40 -3.78
N PRO A 88 13.15 1.53 -3.20
CA PRO A 88 12.12 0.50 -3.30
C PRO A 88 11.77 0.18 -4.73
N LEU A 89 11.51 -1.11 -4.99
CA LEU A 89 10.93 -1.53 -6.26
C LEU A 89 9.43 -1.21 -6.32
N TYR A 90 8.75 -1.18 -5.18
CA TYR A 90 7.31 -0.93 -5.06
C TYR A 90 7.04 0.25 -4.13
N PRO A 91 7.32 1.50 -4.58
CA PRO A 91 7.23 2.68 -3.72
C PRO A 91 5.80 3.00 -3.27
N ASP A 92 4.78 2.63 -4.06
CA ASP A 92 3.38 2.90 -3.69
C ASP A 92 2.89 1.95 -2.57
N ILE A 93 3.41 0.72 -2.52
CA ILE A 93 3.17 -0.19 -1.38
C ILE A 93 3.68 0.44 -0.08
N ILE A 94 4.85 1.08 -0.08
CA ILE A 94 5.37 1.79 1.10
C ILE A 94 4.43 2.93 1.51
N LYS A 95 3.94 3.72 0.55
CA LYS A 95 3.01 4.82 0.85
C LYS A 95 1.67 4.32 1.39
N ILE A 96 1.17 3.19 0.88
CA ILE A 96 -0.03 2.54 1.39
C ILE A 96 0.16 2.16 2.86
N LEU A 97 1.29 1.52 3.20
CA LEU A 97 1.57 1.13 4.58
C LEU A 97 1.65 2.33 5.53
N LYS A 98 2.17 3.48 5.06
CA LYS A 98 2.19 4.75 5.83
C LYS A 98 0.80 5.33 6.13
N LEU A 99 -0.27 4.83 5.50
CA LEU A 99 -1.64 5.24 5.86
C LEU A 99 -2.09 4.62 7.19
N TYR A 100 -1.43 3.55 7.64
CA TYR A 100 -1.82 2.78 8.81
C TYR A 100 -0.98 3.17 10.02
N THR A 101 -1.58 3.13 11.21
CA THR A 101 -0.82 3.17 12.47
C THR A 101 -0.10 1.83 12.68
N GLU A 102 0.89 1.82 13.58
CA GLU A 102 1.59 0.60 13.96
C GLU A 102 0.60 -0.47 14.48
N GLU A 103 -0.38 -0.06 15.30
CA GLU A 103 -1.39 -0.96 15.85
C GLU A 103 -2.27 -1.57 14.74
N GLU A 104 -2.67 -0.77 13.75
CA GLU A 104 -3.44 -1.28 12.61
C GLU A 104 -2.61 -2.26 11.76
N LEU A 105 -1.32 -1.99 11.55
CA LEU A 105 -0.43 -2.92 10.84
C LEU A 105 -0.26 -4.22 11.60
N MET A 106 -0.12 -4.17 12.93
CA MET A 106 -0.05 -5.36 13.78
C MET A 106 -1.35 -6.17 13.75
N GLU A 107 -2.51 -5.52 13.70
CA GLU A 107 -3.81 -6.19 13.57
C GLU A 107 -3.94 -6.92 12.23
N ILE A 108 -3.54 -6.27 11.14
CA ILE A 108 -3.71 -6.80 9.78
C ILE A 108 -2.70 -7.92 9.46
N PHE A 109 -1.42 -7.69 9.77
CA PHE A 109 -0.34 -8.58 9.35
C PHE A 109 0.13 -9.54 10.47
N GLY A 110 -0.36 -9.34 11.69
CA GLY A 110 0.14 -10.00 12.89
C GLY A 110 1.40 -9.33 13.46
N PRO A 111 1.79 -9.64 14.72
CA PRO A 111 2.81 -8.87 15.44
C PRO A 111 4.16 -8.81 14.72
N SER A 112 4.65 -9.95 14.21
CA SER A 112 5.98 -10.03 13.59
C SER A 112 6.09 -9.30 12.26
N LEU A 113 5.08 -9.44 11.38
CA LEU A 113 5.06 -8.76 10.09
C LEU A 113 4.67 -7.28 10.25
N GLY A 114 3.77 -6.96 11.17
CA GLY A 114 3.39 -5.58 11.50
C GLY A 114 4.60 -4.77 11.96
N GLU A 115 5.36 -5.26 12.94
CA GLU A 115 6.57 -4.58 13.43
C GLU A 115 7.63 -4.40 12.32
N TYR A 116 7.80 -5.42 11.47
CA TYR A 116 8.68 -5.33 10.31
C TYR A 116 8.25 -4.21 9.35
N LEU A 117 6.96 -4.16 9.01
CA LEU A 117 6.42 -3.18 8.06
C LEU A 117 6.44 -1.75 8.60
N THR A 118 6.23 -1.56 9.92
CA THR A 118 6.40 -0.26 10.57
C THR A 118 7.80 0.27 10.33
N ARG A 119 8.83 -0.54 10.65
CA ARG A 119 10.24 -0.15 10.47
C ARG A 119 10.60 0.16 9.01
N GLU A 120 10.12 -0.66 8.07
CA GLU A 120 10.37 -0.44 6.64
C GLU A 120 9.68 0.82 6.12
N SER A 121 8.54 1.20 6.68
CA SER A 121 7.84 2.42 6.32
C SER A 121 8.58 3.66 6.84
N GLU A 122 9.21 3.59 8.02
CA GLU A 122 9.92 4.71 8.65
C GLU A 122 11.34 4.94 8.10
N ALA A 123 12.03 3.88 7.65
CA ALA A 123 13.40 3.95 7.15
C ALA A 123 13.54 4.67 5.78
N MET A 124 12.50 5.38 5.34
CA MET A 124 12.20 5.75 3.96
C MET A 124 11.61 7.16 3.83
#